data_AF-A0A2G9TA09-F1
#
_entry.id   AF-A0A2G9TA09-F1
#
_cell.length_a   1.000
_cell.length_b   1.000
_cell.length_c   1.000
_cell.angle_alpha   90.00
_cell.angle_beta   90.00
_cell.angle_gamma   90.00
#
_symmetry.space_group_name_H-M   'P 1'
#
loop_
_entity.id
_entity.type
_entity.pdbx_description
1 polymer ?
#
loop_
_entity_poly.entity_id
_entity_poly.type
_entity_poly.pdbx_seq_one_letter_code
_entity_poly.pdbx_strand_id
1 'polypeptide(L)'
;LKTRSTAFWVLVVLKNRTISIFCLTRYASFQRVEVERPDAVHTCPICYDNALFPALTNCGHVFCCECIMGYWRHSSSLVSPVKCAICRTEVTVLLPVNWPVDEENTRLRENNIGLNDYNRRFSGDRPWLEYLWDVPVLIPYIVRSLFDFNGLMIMFRLV
;
A
#
# COMPACT_ATOMS: atom_id res chain seq x y z
N LEU A 1 21.93 11.94 11.43
CA LEU A 1 22.12 10.62 10.76
C LEU A 1 20.80 9.88 10.48
N LYS A 2 19.69 10.60 10.20
CA LYS A 2 18.31 10.06 10.15
C LYS A 2 17.77 9.83 8.72
N THR A 3 18.61 10.02 7.69
CA THR A 3 18.17 10.18 6.29
C THR A 3 18.41 8.98 5.38
N ARG A 4 19.11 7.93 5.84
CA ARG A 4 19.47 6.77 4.99
C ARG A 4 18.46 5.61 5.03
N SER A 5 17.67 5.49 6.08
CA SER A 5 16.72 4.36 6.24
C SER A 5 15.47 4.51 5.35
N THR A 6 14.97 5.72 5.14
CA THR A 6 13.80 5.98 4.28
C THR A 6 14.09 5.74 2.80
N ALA A 7 15.30 6.10 2.33
CA ALA A 7 15.70 5.92 0.93
C ALA A 7 15.82 4.45 0.51
N PHE A 8 16.27 3.56 1.42
CA PHE A 8 16.40 2.13 1.13
C PHE A 8 15.03 1.47 0.91
N TRP A 9 14.01 1.86 1.69
CA TRP A 9 12.65 1.35 1.54
C TRP A 9 11.87 2.01 0.41
N VAL A 10 12.09 3.30 0.12
CA VAL A 10 11.57 3.92 -1.12
C VAL A 10 12.10 3.18 -2.35
N LEU A 11 13.37 2.74 -2.35
CA LEU A 11 13.93 1.89 -3.41
C LEU A 11 13.31 0.48 -3.45
N VAL A 12 12.97 -0.14 -2.32
CA VAL A 12 12.27 -1.45 -2.28
C VAL A 12 10.82 -1.33 -2.79
N VAL A 13 10.13 -0.27 -2.39
CA VAL A 13 8.80 0.12 -2.86
C VAL A 13 8.82 0.41 -4.37
N LEU A 14 9.85 1.08 -4.88
CA LEU A 14 10.06 1.30 -6.32
C LEU A 14 10.52 0.04 -7.07
N LYS A 15 11.10 -0.97 -6.38
CA LYS A 15 11.52 -2.24 -6.99
C LYS A 15 10.34 -3.16 -7.31
N ASN A 16 9.21 -3.02 -6.61
CA ASN A 16 7.95 -3.69 -6.93
C ASN A 16 7.07 -2.77 -7.78
N ARG A 17 7.12 -2.95 -9.11
CA ARG A 17 6.45 -2.13 -10.13
C ARG A 17 4.90 -2.13 -10.09
N THR A 18 4.28 -2.67 -9.04
CA THR A 18 2.84 -2.98 -8.99
C THR A 18 2.11 -2.33 -7.81
N ILE A 19 2.78 -1.48 -7.03
CA ILE A 19 2.15 -0.73 -5.94
C ILE A 19 1.41 0.48 -6.52
N SER A 20 0.07 0.50 -6.40
CA SER A 20 -0.76 1.63 -6.86
C SER A 20 -0.32 2.95 -6.23
N ILE A 21 -0.40 4.05 -7.00
CA ILE A 21 -0.11 5.41 -6.55
C ILE A 21 -0.90 5.74 -5.27
N PHE A 22 -2.16 5.32 -5.15
CA PHE A 22 -2.95 5.53 -3.94
C PHE A 22 -2.33 4.86 -2.71
N CYS A 23 -1.85 3.62 -2.87
CA CYS A 23 -1.16 2.88 -1.82
C CYS A 23 0.18 3.53 -1.47
N LEU A 24 0.94 4.01 -2.47
CA LEU A 24 2.19 4.73 -2.27
C LEU A 24 2.00 6.06 -1.55
N THR A 25 1.01 6.86 -1.96
CA THR A 25 0.67 8.14 -1.34
C THR A 25 0.24 7.91 0.09
N ARG A 26 -0.55 6.87 0.36
CA ARG A 26 -0.99 6.54 1.71
C ARG A 26 0.14 5.98 2.57
N TYR A 27 1.02 5.15 2.03
CA TYR A 27 2.25 4.70 2.68
C TYR A 27 3.16 5.88 3.05
N ALA A 28 3.42 6.79 2.11
CA ALA A 28 4.24 7.99 2.37
C ALA A 28 3.58 8.92 3.39
N SER A 29 2.25 9.08 3.34
CA SER A 29 1.51 9.86 4.33
C SER A 29 1.55 9.21 5.71
N PHE A 30 1.38 7.89 5.77
CA PHE A 30 1.44 7.10 6.98
C PHE A 30 2.85 7.15 7.60
N GLN A 31 3.90 7.00 6.79
CA GLN A 31 5.28 7.13 7.23
C GLN A 31 5.62 8.55 7.72
N ARG A 32 5.03 9.60 7.12
CA ARG A 32 5.17 10.97 7.62
C ARG A 32 4.58 11.13 9.03
N VAL A 33 3.40 10.55 9.29
CA VAL A 33 2.74 10.59 10.61
C VAL A 33 3.56 9.85 11.67
N GLU A 34 4.13 8.69 11.34
CA GLU A 34 4.95 7.90 12.27
C GLU A 34 6.26 8.62 12.64
N VAL A 35 6.88 9.33 11.70
CA VAL A 35 8.12 10.10 11.95
C VAL A 35 7.90 11.22 12.97
N GLU A 36 6.66 11.71 13.09
CA GLU A 36 6.26 12.78 14.01
C GLU A 36 5.88 12.26 15.41
N ARG A 37 5.58 10.97 15.55
CA ARG A 37 5.23 10.32 16.83
C ARG A 37 5.88 8.93 16.94
N PRO A 38 7.06 8.82 17.58
CA PRO A 38 7.76 7.54 17.75
C PRO A 38 6.97 6.50 18.58
N ASP A 39 5.86 6.91 19.17
CA ASP A 39 4.91 6.18 20.00
C ASP A 39 3.50 6.12 19.38
N ALA A 40 3.36 6.33 18.06
CA ALA A 40 2.10 6.08 17.34
C ALA A 40 1.78 4.58 17.34
N VAL A 41 1.19 4.10 18.42
CA VAL A 41 0.78 2.72 18.59
C VAL A 41 -0.46 2.46 17.73
N HIS A 42 -0.30 1.67 16.67
CA HIS A 42 -1.44 1.20 15.87
C HIS A 42 -2.09 0.01 16.56
N THR A 43 -3.41 0.03 16.72
CA THR A 43 -4.16 -1.13 17.24
C THR A 43 -4.56 -2.04 16.09
N CYS A 44 -4.20 -3.31 16.16
CA CYS A 44 -4.60 -4.30 15.18
C CYS A 44 -6.07 -4.72 15.40
N PRO A 45 -6.95 -4.62 14.39
CA PRO A 45 -8.37 -4.95 14.53
C PRO A 45 -8.66 -6.47 14.62
N ILE A 46 -7.65 -7.32 14.38
CA ILE A 46 -7.80 -8.78 14.48
C ILE A 46 -7.52 -9.27 15.90
N CYS A 47 -6.40 -8.82 16.49
CA CYS A 47 -5.98 -9.25 17.83
C CYS A 47 -6.30 -8.25 18.94
N TYR A 48 -6.82 -7.06 18.59
CA TYR A 48 -7.16 -5.97 19.53
C TYR A 48 -6.00 -5.48 20.40
N ASP A 49 -4.77 -5.71 19.95
CA ASP A 49 -3.54 -5.32 20.65
C ASP A 49 -2.67 -4.45 19.73
N ASN A 50 -1.58 -3.93 20.28
CA ASN A 50 -0.58 -3.13 19.58
C ASN A 50 -0.02 -3.93 18.39
N ALA A 51 0.01 -3.29 17.23
CA ALA A 51 0.37 -3.94 15.98
C ALA A 51 1.86 -4.29 15.95
N LEU A 52 2.17 -5.57 16.14
CA LEU A 52 3.51 -6.10 15.98
C LEU A 52 3.80 -6.32 14.50
N PHE A 53 4.93 -5.78 14.03
CA PHE A 53 5.32 -5.76 12.61
C PHE A 53 4.15 -5.27 11.74
N PRO A 54 3.74 -3.99 11.87
CA PRO A 54 2.52 -3.50 11.23
C PRO A 54 2.62 -3.58 9.71
N ALA A 55 1.59 -4.13 9.08
CA ALA A 55 1.46 -4.27 7.64
C ALA A 55 0.29 -3.40 7.15
N LEU A 56 0.60 -2.45 6.27
CA LEU A 56 -0.35 -1.56 5.61
C LEU A 56 -0.90 -2.22 4.35
N THR A 57 -2.22 -2.26 4.24
CA THR A 57 -2.93 -2.79 3.06
C THR A 57 -3.07 -1.71 1.97
N ASN A 58 -3.39 -2.11 0.72
CA ASN A 58 -3.77 -1.19 -0.36
C ASN A 58 -4.99 -0.31 -0.04
N CYS A 59 -5.94 -0.81 0.76
CA CYS A 59 -7.07 -0.03 1.29
C CYS A 59 -6.69 0.83 2.50
N GLY A 60 -5.40 0.83 2.87
CA GLY A 60 -4.73 1.64 3.90
C GLY A 60 -5.14 1.40 5.34
N HIS A 61 -5.72 0.25 5.63
CA HIS A 61 -5.85 -0.27 6.99
C HIS A 61 -4.60 -1.04 7.40
N VAL A 62 -4.30 -1.04 8.70
CA VAL A 62 -3.07 -1.59 9.29
C VAL A 62 -3.42 -2.79 10.17
N PHE A 63 -2.60 -3.83 10.09
CA PHE A 63 -2.75 -5.09 10.85
C PHE A 63 -1.38 -5.57 11.31
N CYS A 64 -1.30 -6.49 12.27
CA CYS A 64 -0.08 -7.26 12.47
C CYS A 64 0.18 -8.13 11.25
N CYS A 65 1.44 -8.29 10.83
CA CYS A 65 1.82 -9.18 9.74
C CYS A 65 1.32 -10.62 9.99
N GLU A 66 1.57 -11.16 11.18
CA GLU A 66 1.15 -12.52 11.54
C GLU A 66 -0.39 -12.67 11.54
N CYS A 67 -1.12 -11.64 12.01
CA CYS A 67 -2.58 -11.67 12.04
C CYS A 67 -3.20 -11.68 10.65
N ILE A 68 -2.74 -10.81 9.73
CA ILE A 68 -3.31 -10.76 8.38
C ILE A 68 -2.95 -12.02 7.58
N MET A 69 -1.75 -12.58 7.78
CA MET A 69 -1.34 -13.85 7.17
C MET A 69 -2.13 -15.03 7.72
N GLY A 70 -2.32 -15.08 9.05
CA GLY A 70 -3.17 -16.07 9.69
C GLY A 70 -4.60 -15.98 9.15
N TYR A 71 -5.17 -14.78 9.09
CA TYR A 71 -6.50 -14.55 8.55
C TYR A 71 -6.63 -15.00 7.08
N TRP A 72 -5.63 -14.71 6.24
CA TRP A 72 -5.59 -15.23 4.87
C TRP A 72 -5.55 -16.76 4.81
N ARG A 73 -4.70 -17.41 5.59
CA ARG A 73 -4.58 -18.89 5.63
C ARG A 73 -5.86 -19.59 6.07
N HIS A 74 -6.64 -18.96 6.93
CA HIS A 74 -7.93 -19.50 7.39
C HIS A 74 -9.09 -19.15 6.44
N SER A 75 -8.88 -18.25 5.48
CA SER A 75 -9.89 -17.97 4.46
C SER A 75 -10.02 -19.17 3.52
N SER A 76 -11.26 -19.53 3.16
CA SER A 76 -11.60 -20.77 2.43
C SER A 76 -11.01 -20.88 1.02
N SER A 77 -10.23 -19.90 0.57
CA SER A 77 -9.59 -19.87 -0.74
C SER A 77 -8.17 -19.28 -0.63
N LEU A 78 -7.18 -20.18 -0.48
CA LEU A 78 -5.73 -19.85 -0.59
C LEU A 78 -5.33 -19.35 -2.00
N VAL A 79 -6.28 -19.39 -2.94
CA VAL A 79 -6.13 -18.96 -4.33
C VAL A 79 -6.54 -17.51 -4.52
N SER A 80 -7.36 -16.94 -3.64
CA SER A 80 -7.82 -15.56 -3.73
C SER A 80 -7.09 -14.63 -2.75
N PRO A 81 -6.96 -13.33 -3.08
CA PRO A 81 -6.49 -12.32 -2.15
C PRO A 81 -7.35 -12.27 -0.88
N VAL A 82 -6.74 -11.93 0.25
CA VAL A 82 -7.47 -11.73 1.49
C VAL A 82 -8.32 -10.45 1.42
N LYS A 83 -9.52 -10.48 1.98
CA LYS A 83 -10.39 -9.29 2.07
C LYS A 83 -10.09 -8.53 3.36
N CYS A 84 -10.00 -7.21 3.32
CA CYS A 84 -9.77 -6.40 4.51
C CYS A 84 -10.87 -6.64 5.56
N ALA A 85 -10.50 -6.92 6.82
CA ALA A 85 -11.48 -7.15 7.89
C ALA A 85 -12.28 -5.88 8.26
N ILE A 86 -11.81 -4.70 7.87
CA ILE A 86 -12.49 -3.41 8.15
C ILE A 86 -13.42 -3.01 7.00
N CYS A 87 -12.91 -2.93 5.77
CA CYS A 87 -13.66 -2.39 4.63
C CYS A 87 -14.02 -3.42 3.55
N ARG A 88 -13.64 -4.70 3.74
CA ARG A 88 -13.92 -5.82 2.82
C ARG A 88 -13.31 -5.72 1.41
N THR A 89 -12.53 -4.68 1.13
CA THR A 89 -11.74 -4.52 -0.11
C THR A 89 -10.70 -5.63 -0.22
N GLU A 90 -10.45 -6.12 -1.44
CA GLU A 90 -9.41 -7.11 -1.71
C GLU A 90 -8.02 -6.52 -1.49
N VAL A 91 -7.21 -7.22 -0.71
CA VAL A 91 -5.86 -6.83 -0.34
C VAL A 91 -4.87 -7.50 -1.29
N THR A 92 -4.46 -6.79 -2.33
CA THR A 92 -3.48 -7.32 -3.31
C THR A 92 -2.03 -7.03 -2.91
N VAL A 93 -1.82 -6.05 -2.03
CA VAL A 93 -0.49 -5.60 -1.60
C VAL A 93 -0.48 -5.34 -0.10
N LEU A 94 0.57 -5.82 0.56
CA LEU A 94 0.92 -5.55 1.95
C LEU A 94 2.28 -4.85 2.03
N LEU A 95 2.36 -3.73 2.74
CA LEU A 95 3.58 -2.96 2.91
C LEU A 95 4.00 -2.95 4.39
N PRO A 96 5.26 -3.27 4.72
CA PRO A 96 5.75 -3.18 6.09
C PRO A 96 5.83 -1.72 6.54
N VAL A 97 5.43 -1.41 7.76
CA VAL A 97 5.54 -0.05 8.34
C VAL A 97 6.39 -0.09 9.60
N ASN A 98 7.44 0.72 9.62
CA ASN A 98 8.26 0.92 10.83
C ASN A 98 8.77 -0.41 11.42
N TRP A 99 9.07 -1.39 10.56
CA TRP A 99 9.65 -2.65 11.00
C TRP A 99 11.07 -2.40 11.50
N PRO A 100 11.51 -3.08 12.58
CA PRO A 100 12.87 -2.95 13.07
C PRO A 100 13.88 -3.41 12.01
N VAL A 101 15.04 -2.76 11.98
CA VAL A 101 16.17 -3.15 11.12
C VAL A 101 17.09 -4.04 11.95
N ASP A 102 16.62 -5.26 12.20
CA ASP A 102 17.38 -6.26 12.96
C ASP A 102 17.28 -7.61 12.23
N GLU A 103 18.24 -7.85 11.33
CA GLU A 103 18.25 -9.05 10.47
C GLU A 103 18.48 -10.35 11.25
N GLU A 104 18.98 -10.29 12.48
CA GLU A 104 19.16 -11.46 13.36
C GLU A 104 17.82 -11.91 13.98
N ASN A 105 16.82 -11.02 14.01
CA ASN A 105 15.50 -11.34 14.53
C ASN A 105 14.78 -12.35 13.63
N THR A 106 14.62 -13.57 14.15
CA THR A 106 14.01 -14.70 13.43
C THR A 106 12.57 -14.39 13.01
N ARG A 107 11.81 -13.71 13.88
CA ARG A 107 10.41 -13.31 13.59
C ARG A 107 10.33 -12.28 12.47
N LEU A 108 11.24 -11.31 12.45
CA LEU A 108 11.32 -10.32 11.38
C LEU A 108 11.59 -11.01 10.04
N ARG A 109 12.51 -11.97 10.01
CA ARG A 109 12.86 -12.72 8.80
C ARG A 109 11.67 -13.54 8.29
N GLU A 110 10.97 -14.25 9.17
CA GLU A 110 9.77 -15.02 8.83
C GLU A 110 8.65 -14.13 8.29
N ASN A 111 8.41 -12.99 8.94
CA ASN A 111 7.41 -12.02 8.49
C ASN A 111 7.75 -11.44 7.11
N ASN A 112 9.02 -11.14 6.84
CA ASN A 112 9.46 -10.69 5.52
C ASN A 112 9.23 -11.74 4.44
N ILE A 113 9.54 -13.01 4.74
CA ILE A 113 9.32 -14.13 3.80
C ILE A 113 7.83 -14.26 3.48
N GLY A 114 6.97 -14.31 4.51
CA GLY A 114 5.53 -14.46 4.33
C GLY A 114 4.90 -13.29 3.57
N LEU A 115 5.29 -12.06 3.90
CA LEU A 115 4.81 -10.86 3.22
C LEU A 115 5.24 -10.80 1.75
N ASN A 116 6.49 -11.17 1.45
CA ASN A 116 6.98 -11.22 0.08
C ASN A 116 6.32 -12.34 -0.73
N ASP A 117 6.09 -13.51 -0.16
CA ASP A 117 5.38 -14.61 -0.81
C ASP A 117 3.93 -14.22 -1.16
N TYR A 118 3.22 -13.62 -0.20
CA TYR A 118 1.88 -13.09 -0.43
C TYR A 118 1.85 -12.06 -1.56
N ASN A 119 2.74 -11.07 -1.50
CA ASN A 119 2.81 -10.03 -2.52
C ASN A 119 3.19 -10.62 -3.88
N ARG A 120 4.09 -11.60 -3.97
CA ARG A 120 4.42 -12.26 -5.23
C ARG A 120 3.18 -12.92 -5.86
N ARG A 121 2.32 -13.50 -5.02
CA ARG A 121 1.13 -14.24 -5.45
C ARG A 121 -0.01 -13.34 -5.91
N PHE A 122 -0.19 -12.17 -5.29
CA PHE A 122 -1.37 -11.32 -5.49
C PHE A 122 -1.08 -9.90 -6.02
N SER A 123 0.19 -9.49 -6.11
CA SER A 123 0.55 -8.17 -6.67
C SER A 123 0.62 -8.14 -8.21
N GLY A 124 0.14 -9.18 -8.91
CA GLY A 124 0.12 -9.27 -10.39
C GLY A 124 -1.10 -8.60 -11.03
N ASP A 125 -1.04 -8.36 -12.36
CA ASP A 125 -1.91 -7.49 -13.18
C ASP A 125 -3.33 -7.27 -12.65
N ARG A 126 -3.56 -6.06 -12.13
CA ARG A 126 -4.91 -5.54 -11.94
C ARG A 126 -5.50 -5.25 -13.32
N PRO A 127 -6.79 -5.54 -13.57
CA PRO A 127 -7.42 -5.14 -14.82
C PRO A 127 -7.29 -3.63 -14.99
N TRP A 128 -6.90 -3.18 -16.19
CA TRP A 128 -6.73 -1.77 -16.57
C TRP A 128 -7.92 -0.87 -16.16
N LEU A 129 -9.11 -1.46 -16.01
CA LEU A 129 -10.32 -0.79 -15.58
C LEU A 129 -10.22 -0.21 -14.15
N GLU A 130 -9.54 -0.85 -13.20
CA GLU A 130 -9.32 -0.25 -11.86
C GLU A 130 -8.45 1.01 -11.93
N TYR A 131 -7.49 1.07 -12.85
CA TYR A 131 -6.66 2.25 -13.06
C TYR A 131 -7.49 3.45 -13.53
N LEU A 132 -8.56 3.22 -14.31
CA LEU A 132 -9.48 4.27 -14.75
C LEU A 132 -10.34 4.83 -13.62
N TRP A 133 -10.62 4.06 -12.56
CA TRP A 133 -11.38 4.54 -11.40
C TRP A 133 -10.55 5.41 -10.45
N ASP A 134 -9.22 5.38 -10.56
CA ASP A 134 -8.30 6.29 -9.83
C ASP A 134 -8.04 7.61 -10.59
N VAL A 135 -8.38 7.68 -11.89
CA VAL A 135 -8.31 8.89 -12.72
C VAL A 135 -9.18 10.07 -12.23
N PRO A 136 -10.38 9.89 -11.64
CA PRO A 136 -11.22 11.00 -11.17
C PRO A 136 -10.53 11.95 -10.21
N VAL A 137 -9.53 11.48 -9.47
CA VAL A 137 -8.73 12.28 -8.53
C VAL A 137 -7.71 13.17 -9.26
N LEU A 138 -7.22 12.75 -10.43
CA LEU A 138 -6.33 13.55 -11.27
C LEU A 138 -7.08 14.52 -12.19
N ILE A 139 -8.35 14.28 -12.50
CA ILE A 139 -9.15 15.14 -13.39
C ILE A 139 -9.09 16.62 -12.97
N PRO A 140 -9.24 17.02 -11.70
CA PRO A 140 -9.18 18.43 -11.31
C PRO A 140 -7.82 19.08 -11.56
N TYR A 141 -6.73 18.31 -11.46
CA TYR A 141 -5.37 18.79 -11.67
C TYR A 141 -5.01 18.89 -13.16
N ILE A 142 -5.44 17.90 -13.95
CA ILE A 142 -5.24 17.88 -15.39
C ILE A 142 -6.10 18.96 -16.06
N VAL A 143 -7.35 19.13 -15.63
CA VAL A 143 -8.24 20.20 -16.10
C VAL A 143 -7.63 21.57 -15.78
N ARG A 144 -7.05 21.78 -14.59
CA ARG A 144 -6.39 23.06 -14.29
C ARG A 144 -5.19 23.35 -15.19
N SER A 145 -4.41 22.32 -15.54
CA SER A 145 -3.25 22.44 -16.45
C SER A 145 -3.64 22.63 -17.92
N LEU A 146 -4.74 22.00 -18.36
CA LEU A 146 -5.24 22.12 -19.73
C LEU A 146 -6.00 23.43 -20.00
N PHE A 147 -6.58 24.04 -18.95
CA PHE A 147 -7.32 25.30 -19.08
C PHE A 147 -6.45 26.57 -18.92
N ASP A 148 -5.18 26.45 -18.53
CA ASP A 148 -4.24 27.58 -18.41
C ASP A 148 -3.36 27.81 -19.67
N PHE A 149 -3.37 26.91 -20.67
CA PHE A 149 -2.70 27.11 -21.96
C PHE A 149 -3.71 27.14 -23.12
N ASN A 150 -4.15 28.35 -23.49
CA ASN A 150 -4.41 28.82 -24.87
C ASN A 150 -4.56 27.73 -25.99
N GLY A 151 -5.55 26.83 -25.88
CA GLY A 151 -5.56 25.62 -26.72
C GLY A 151 -6.93 25.01 -26.99
N LEU A 152 -8.01 25.77 -26.85
CA LEU A 152 -9.36 25.36 -27.28
C LEU A 152 -9.49 25.38 -28.82
N MET A 153 -8.61 24.66 -29.53
CA MET A 153 -8.56 24.63 -31.00
C MET A 153 -8.60 23.19 -31.56
N ILE A 154 -9.50 22.33 -31.07
CA ILE A 154 -9.84 21.08 -31.79
C ILE A 154 -11.32 20.68 -31.73
N MET A 155 -12.23 21.54 -31.23
CA MET A 155 -13.67 21.21 -31.21
C MET A 155 -14.48 21.77 -32.39
N PHE A 156 -13.86 22.45 -33.37
CA PHE A 156 -14.56 22.97 -34.55
C PHE A 156 -13.75 22.84 -35.86
N ARG A 157 -13.31 21.63 -36.21
CA ARG A 157 -12.91 21.29 -37.60
C ARG A 157 -13.46 19.94 -38.06
N LEU A 158 -14.72 19.68 -37.73
CA LEU A 158 -15.57 18.65 -38.35
C LEU A 158 -16.95 19.23 -38.66
N VAL A 159 -16.96 20.29 -39.48
CA VAL A 159 -18.04 20.62 -40.42
C VAL A 159 -17.36 20.99 -41.72
#